data_AF-A0A248VJ47-F1
#
_entry.id   AF-A0A248VJ47-F1
#
_cell.length_a   1.000
_cell.length_b   1.000
_cell.length_c   1.000
_cell.angle_alpha   90.00
_cell.angle_beta   90.00
_cell.angle_gamma   90.00
#
_symmetry.space_group_name_H-M   'P 1'
#
loop_
_entity.id
_entity.type
_entity.pdbx_description
1 polymer ?
#
loop_
_entity_poly.entity_id
_entity_poly.type
_entity_poly.pdbx_seq_one_letter_code
_entity_poly.pdbx_strand_id
1 'polypeptide(L)' 'MFSFQNNVKIAVQRVGGPTKAANAVGVSNATIHSWIKRAKIVNIEKAKILAKLAGMDVQDLRPTR' A
#
# COMPACT_ATOMS: atom_id res chain seq x y z
N MET A 1 14.76 18.34 6.71
CA MET A 1 13.66 18.30 5.72
C MET A 1 12.93 16.98 5.91
N PHE A 2 11.75 16.96 6.55
CA PHE A 2 10.95 15.73 6.68
C PHE A 2 10.30 15.43 5.34
N SER A 3 10.93 14.58 4.53
CA SER A 3 10.29 14.03 3.34
C SER A 3 9.20 13.07 3.81
N PHE A 4 7.93 13.48 3.71
CA PHE A 4 6.80 12.55 3.85
C PHE A 4 6.86 11.50 2.74
N GLN A 5 7.56 10.40 2.99
CA GLN A 5 7.59 9.27 2.07
C GLN A 5 6.27 8.52 2.15
N ASN A 6 5.67 8.30 0.97
CA ASN A 6 4.45 7.56 0.85
C ASN A 6 4.75 6.06 0.78
N ASN A 7 4.75 5.42 1.94
CA ASN A 7 5.02 3.98 2.08
C ASN A 7 4.10 3.13 1.21
N VAL A 8 2.83 3.55 1.02
CA VAL A 8 1.90 2.84 0.14
C VAL A 8 2.36 2.90 -1.32
N LYS A 9 2.82 4.07 -1.79
CA LYS A 9 3.37 4.21 -3.15
C LYS A 9 4.61 3.32 -3.33
N ILE A 10 5.49 3.31 -2.34
CA ILE A 10 6.70 2.48 -2.35
C ILE A 10 6.33 0.99 -2.41
N ALA A 11 5.40 0.55 -1.56
CA ALA A 11 4.92 -0.83 -1.56
C ALA A 11 4.33 -1.23 -2.92
N VAL A 12 3.48 -0.38 -3.50
CA VAL A 12 2.89 -0.62 -4.82
C VAL A 12 3.96 -0.71 -5.91
N GLN A 13 4.99 0.14 -5.86
CA GLN A 13 6.12 0.05 -6.79
C GLN A 13 6.93 -1.23 -6.61
N ARG A 14 7.20 -1.68 -5.38
CA ARG A 14 7.90 -2.94 -5.09
C ARG A 14 7.14 -4.16 -5.61
N VAL A 15 5.81 -4.13 -5.57
CA VAL A 15 4.95 -5.19 -6.14
C VAL A 15 4.94 -5.16 -7.68
N GLY A 16 5.49 -4.12 -8.30
CA GLY A 16 5.56 -3.99 -9.77
C GLY A 16 4.45 -3.12 -10.37
N GLY A 17 3.85 -2.24 -9.58
CA GLY A 17 2.92 -1.21 -10.02
C GLY A 17 1.47 -1.41 -9.58
N PRO A 18 0.61 -0.38 -9.80
CA PRO A 18 -0.75 -0.34 -9.27
C PRO A 18 -1.63 -1.49 -9.77
N THR A 19 -1.52 -1.86 -11.06
CA THR A 19 -2.29 -2.97 -11.64
C THR A 19 -1.95 -4.31 -11.02
N LYS A 20 -0.65 -4.60 -10.82
CA LYS A 20 -0.21 -5.86 -10.19
C LYS A 20 -0.62 -5.90 -8.72
N ALA A 21 -0.45 -4.79 -8.01
CA ALA A 21 -0.89 -4.68 -6.61
C ALA A 21 -2.41 -4.87 -6.46
N ALA A 22 -3.21 -4.27 -7.34
CA ALA A 22 -4.66 -4.41 -7.36
C ALA A 22 -5.09 -5.87 -7.54
N ASN A 23 -4.51 -6.56 -8.52
CA ASN A 23 -4.79 -7.97 -8.78
C ASN A 23 -4.36 -8.88 -7.62
N ALA A 24 -3.16 -8.66 -7.06
CA ALA A 24 -2.64 -9.49 -5.97
C ALA A 24 -3.42 -9.30 -4.66
N VAL A 25 -3.92 -8.09 -4.40
CA VAL A 25 -4.69 -7.76 -3.19
C VAL A 25 -6.19 -8.00 -3.41
N GLY A 26 -6.64 -8.23 -4.65
CA GLY A 26 -8.06 -8.44 -4.99
C GLY A 26 -8.91 -7.19 -4.77
N VAL A 27 -8.46 -6.05 -5.31
CA VAL A 27 -9.16 -4.75 -5.27
C VAL A 27 -9.09 -4.06 -6.63
N SER A 28 -9.89 -3.02 -6.85
CA SER A 28 -9.81 -2.22 -8.08
C SER A 28 -8.58 -1.31 -8.11
N ASN A 29 -8.09 -0.97 -9.31
CA ASN A 29 -7.01 0.01 -9.50
C ASN A 29 -7.33 1.36 -8.83
N ALA A 30 -8.59 1.81 -8.90
CA ALA A 30 -9.04 3.03 -8.24
C ALA A 30 -8.80 3.00 -6.73
N THR A 31 -8.99 1.83 -6.11
CA THR A 31 -8.70 1.63 -4.68
C THR A 31 -7.22 1.81 -4.36
N ILE A 32 -6.33 1.25 -5.18
CA ILE A 32 -4.88 1.44 -5.02
C ILE A 32 -4.49 2.90 -5.17
N HIS A 33 -4.97 3.59 -6.21
CA HIS A 33 -4.71 5.02 -6.39
C HIS A 33 -5.24 5.87 -5.23
N SER A 34 -6.40 5.52 -4.66
CA SER A 34 -6.95 6.17 -3.47
C SER A 34 -6.06 5.98 -2.25
N TRP A 35 -5.55 4.76 -2.00
CA TRP A 35 -4.62 4.50 -0.90
C TRP A 35 -3.28 5.22 -1.07
N ILE A 36 -2.76 5.29 -2.30
CA ILE A 36 -1.58 6.09 -2.62
C ILE A 36 -1.87 7.56 -2.30
N LYS A 37 -2.96 8.15 -2.80
CA LYS A 37 -3.28 9.56 -2.53
C LYS A 37 -3.43 9.86 -1.02
N ARG A 38 -3.98 8.91 -0.25
CA ARG A 38 -4.20 9.03 1.20
C ARG A 38 -2.98 8.61 2.04
N ALA A 39 -1.95 8.04 1.42
CA ALA A 39 -0.79 7.41 2.07
C ALA A 39 -1.17 6.43 3.20
N LYS A 40 -2.33 5.76 3.08
CA LYS A 40 -2.86 4.87 4.12
C LYS A 40 -3.78 3.80 3.53
N ILE A 41 -3.66 2.58 4.03
CA ILE A 41 -4.58 1.48 3.74
C ILE A 41 -5.57 1.31 4.90
N VAL A 42 -6.86 1.37 4.60
CA VAL A 42 -7.92 1.33 5.63
C VAL A 42 -8.15 -0.09 6.14
N ASN A 43 -8.21 -1.07 5.23
CA ASN A 43 -8.50 -2.47 5.54
C ASN A 43 -7.22 -3.22 5.94
N ILE A 44 -7.22 -3.81 7.15
CA ILE A 44 -6.04 -4.49 7.69
C ILE A 44 -5.64 -5.75 6.92
N GLU A 45 -6.60 -6.54 6.43
CA GLU A 45 -6.31 -7.75 5.67
C GLU A 45 -5.63 -7.43 4.35
N LYS A 46 -6.12 -6.39 3.67
CA LYS A 46 -5.48 -5.89 2.43
C LYS A 46 -4.10 -5.30 2.70
N ALA A 47 -3.93 -4.59 3.82
CA ALA A 47 -2.63 -4.05 4.23
C ALA A 47 -1.61 -5.17 4.50
N LYS A 48 -2.01 -6.24 5.21
CA LYS A 48 -1.16 -7.42 5.48
C LYS A 48 -0.69 -8.08 4.19
N ILE A 49 -1.61 -8.29 3.23
CA ILE A 49 -1.28 -8.88 1.93
C ILE A 49 -0.27 -8.01 1.19
N LEU A 50 -0.54 -6.69 1.08
CA LEU A 50 0.36 -5.79 0.37
C LEU A 50 1.73 -5.66 1.07
N ALA A 51 1.76 -5.60 2.39
CA ALA A 51 2.98 -5.57 3.21
C ALA A 51 3.84 -6.81 2.95
N LYS A 52 3.22 -8.00 2.95
CA LYS A 52 3.90 -9.27 2.66
C LYS A 52 4.48 -9.29 1.24
N LEU A 53 3.73 -8.82 0.24
CA LEU A 53 4.19 -8.78 -1.16
C LEU A 53 5.29 -7.74 -1.38
N ALA A 54 5.26 -6.63 -0.65
CA ALA A 54 6.23 -5.55 -0.75
C ALA A 54 7.47 -5.74 0.14
N GLY A 55 7.49 -6.76 1.00
CA GLY A 55 8.52 -6.94 2.03
C GLY A 55 8.61 -5.73 2.96
N MET A 56 7.48 -5.23 3.44
CA MET A 56 7.36 -4.08 4.33
C MET A 56 6.59 -4.45 5.60
N ASP A 57 6.73 -3.65 6.66
CA ASP A 57 5.90 -3.83 7.86
C ASP A 57 4.46 -3.32 7.58
N VAL A 58 3.47 -3.99 8.16
CA VAL A 58 2.07 -3.54 8.02
C VAL A 58 1.85 -2.18 8.69
N GLN A 59 2.63 -1.86 9.73
CA GLN A 59 2.60 -0.56 10.41
C GLN A 59 3.04 0.57 9.50
N ASP A 60 3.96 0.32 8.55
CA ASP A 60 4.38 1.31 7.56
C ASP A 60 3.24 1.71 6.60
N LEU A 61 2.32 0.78 6.32
CA LEU A 61 1.18 0.96 5.42
C LEU A 61 -0.10 1.39 6.13
N ARG A 62 -0.19 1.07 7.43
CA ARG A 62 -1.34 1.35 8.29
C ARG A 62 -0.85 1.67 9.71
N PRO A 63 -0.28 2.86 9.93
CA PRO A 63 0.08 3.27 11.28
C PRO A 63 -1.19 3.40 12.12
N THR A 64 -1.24 2.64 13.22
CA THR A 64 -2.19 2.85 14.32
C THR A 64 -1.57 3.92 15.21
N ARG A 65 -2.08 5.13 15.11
CA ARG A 65 -1.77 6.20 16.07
C ARG A 65 -2.55 5.96 17.35
#